data_AF-A0A517LVE9-F1
#
_entry.id   AF-A0A517LVE9-F1
#
_cell.length_a   1.000
_cell.length_b   1.000
_cell.length_c   1.000
_cell.angle_alpha   90.00
_cell.angle_beta   90.00
_cell.angle_gamma   90.00
#
_symmetry.space_group_name_H-M   'P 1'
#
loop_
_entity.id
_entity.type
_entity.pdbx_description
1 polymer ?
#
loop_
_entity_poly.entity_id
_entity_poly.type
_entity_poly.pdbx_seq_one_letter_code
_entity_poly.pdbx_strand_id
1 'polypeptide(L)'
;MFGLSPFELILFGIVAILLFGSKLPEVARSLGQSYNQFRRGLSDLQGQFKISEFTNPTPSTTTKLEDYDEPEYSKPVAPKFTPPPAKATGEE
;
A
#
# COMPACT_ATOMS: atom_id res chain seq x y z
N MET A 1 15.68 3.49 20.61
CA MET A 1 15.68 3.72 22.08
C MET A 1 14.27 3.86 22.69
N PHE A 2 13.21 3.35 22.04
CA PHE A 2 11.86 3.29 22.61
C PHE A 2 11.41 1.84 22.65
N GLY A 3 11.98 1.09 23.59
CA GLY A 3 11.43 -0.21 23.98
C GLY A 3 10.68 0.02 25.27
N LEU A 4 9.40 0.44 25.18
CA LEU A 4 8.54 0.47 26.35
C LEU A 4 8.56 -0.93 26.95
N SER A 5 9.10 -1.04 28.16
CA SER A 5 9.15 -2.32 28.85
C SER A 5 7.71 -2.78 29.08
N PRO A 6 7.38 -4.07 28.90
CA PRO A 6 6.08 -4.60 29.28
C PRO A 6 5.67 -4.22 30.71
N PHE A 7 6.66 -4.04 31.59
CA PHE A 7 6.47 -3.60 32.96
C PHE A 7 5.95 -2.15 33.08
N GLU A 8 6.45 -1.24 32.24
CA GLU A 8 5.98 0.15 32.20
C GLU A 8 4.54 0.23 31.70
N LEU A 9 4.20 -0.55 30.66
CA LEU A 9 2.82 -0.61 30.15
C LEU A 9 1.85 -1.11 31.22
N ILE A 10 2.26 -2.11 32.01
CA ILE A 10 1.46 -2.60 33.15
C ILE A 10 1.29 -1.51 34.21
N LEU A 11 2.37 -0.79 34.56
CA LEU A 11 2.29 0.29 35.55
C LEU A 11 1.33 1.40 35.10
N PHE A 12 1.43 1.85 33.85
CA PHE A 12 0.49 2.83 33.28
C PHE A 12 -0.93 2.27 33.21
N GLY A 13 -1.11 0.99 32.89
CA GLY A 13 -2.40 0.32 32.91
C GLY A 13 -3.05 0.33 34.29
N ILE A 14 -2.28 0.03 35.35
CA ILE A 14 -2.77 0.09 36.74
C ILE A 14 -3.19 1.52 37.10
N VAL A 15 -2.36 2.52 36.79
CA VAL A 15 -2.69 3.93 37.06
C VAL A 15 -3.95 4.36 36.30
N ALA A 16 -4.09 3.96 35.05
CA ALA A 16 -5.29 4.23 34.26
C ALA A 16 -6.53 3.55 34.86
N ILE A 17 -6.42 2.31 35.35
CA ILE A 17 -7.53 1.62 36.05
C ILE A 17 -7.88 2.34 37.35
N LEU A 18 -6.92 2.88 38.10
CA LEU A 18 -7.21 3.64 39.32
C LEU A 18 -7.94 4.97 39.03
N LEU A 19 -7.58 5.64 37.93
CA LEU A 19 -8.20 6.92 37.52
C LEU A 19 -9.59 6.72 36.90
N PHE A 20 -9.73 5.76 36.00
CA PHE A 20 -10.93 5.58 35.17
C PHE A 20 -11.80 4.40 35.61
N GLY A 21 -11.25 3.42 36.34
CA GLY A 21 -11.98 2.24 36.81
C GLY A 21 -12.64 1.46 35.66
N SER A 22 -13.93 1.17 35.83
CA SER A 22 -14.77 0.50 34.82
C SER A 22 -15.06 1.34 33.58
N LYS A 23 -14.74 2.64 33.59
CA LYS A 23 -14.90 3.54 32.44
C LYS A 23 -13.75 3.48 31.44
N LEU A 24 -12.61 2.89 31.81
CA LEU A 24 -11.47 2.70 30.91
C LEU A 24 -11.84 2.03 29.56
N PRO A 25 -12.55 0.89 29.51
CA PRO A 25 -12.94 0.27 28.24
C PRO A 25 -13.91 1.13 27.41
N GLU A 26 -14.72 1.96 28.06
CA GLU A 26 -15.61 2.91 27.39
C GLU A 26 -14.80 4.02 26.71
N VAL A 27 -13.84 4.60 27.43
CA VAL A 27 -12.91 5.62 26.92
C VAL A 27 -12.00 5.07 25.81
N ALA A 28 -11.48 3.85 25.97
CA ALA A 28 -10.67 3.20 24.94
C ALA A 28 -11.48 2.96 23.65
N ARG A 29 -12.75 2.57 23.77
CA ARG A 29 -13.66 2.40 22.62
C ARG A 29 -13.96 3.73 21.94
N SER A 30 -14.27 4.79 22.67
CA SER A 30 -14.58 6.10 22.07
C SER A 30 -13.37 6.73 21.39
N LEU A 31 -12.20 6.70 22.04
CA LEU A 31 -10.94 7.17 21.46
C LEU A 31 -10.50 6.31 20.27
N GLY A 32 -10.63 4.99 20.37
CA GLY A 32 -10.29 4.05 19.29
C GLY A 32 -11.17 4.23 18.06
N GLN A 33 -12.47 4.48 18.25
CA GLN A 33 -13.38 4.81 17.15
C GLN A 33 -13.00 6.13 16.48
N SER A 34 -12.72 7.19 17.25
CA SER A 34 -12.24 8.48 16.71
C SER A 34 -10.93 8.32 15.93
N TYR A 35 -9.95 7.60 16.49
CA TYR A 35 -8.67 7.33 15.83
C TYR A 35 -8.83 6.54 14.53
N ASN A 36 -9.70 5.52 14.52
CA ASN A 36 -9.96 4.73 13.32
C ASN A 36 -10.65 5.56 12.21
N GLN A 37 -11.61 6.40 12.58
CA GLN A 37 -12.26 7.32 11.63
C GLN A 37 -11.26 8.34 11.07
N PHE A 38 -10.40 8.91 11.92
CA PHE A 38 -9.33 9.81 11.49
C PHE A 38 -8.34 9.11 10.55
N ARG A 39 -7.90 7.89 10.88
CA ARG A 39 -7.00 7.11 10.03
C ARG A 39 -7.61 6.82 8.67
N ARG A 40 -8.89 6.41 8.63
CA ARG A 40 -9.63 6.17 7.40
C ARG A 40 -9.74 7.44 6.54
N GLY A 41 -10.06 8.57 7.16
CA GLY A 41 -10.10 9.88 6.48
C GLY A 41 -8.74 10.21 5.85
N LEU A 42 -7.65 10.12 6.62
CA LEU A 42 -6.30 10.35 6.10
C LEU A 42 -5.92 9.41 4.95
N SER A 43 -6.29 8.13 5.03
CA SER A 43 -6.02 7.15 3.98
C SER A 43 -6.79 7.45 2.69
N ASP A 44 -8.03 7.91 2.79
CA ASP A 44 -8.83 8.31 1.63
C ASP A 44 -8.23 9.54 0.94
N LEU A 45 -7.81 10.54 1.70
CA LEU A 45 -7.13 11.71 1.16
C LEU A 45 -5.83 11.32 0.44
N GLN A 46 -4.99 10.48 1.05
CA GLN A 46 -3.77 9.98 0.41
C GLN A 46 -4.05 9.23 -0.90
N GLY A 47 -5.15 8.49 -0.98
CA GLY A 47 -5.60 7.81 -2.19
C GLY A 47 -5.93 8.82 -3.31
N GLN A 48 -6.70 9.85 -2.99
CA GLN A 48 -7.08 10.90 -3.95
C GLN A 48 -5.89 11.71 -4.46
N PHE A 49 -4.90 12.01 -3.59
CA PHE A 49 -3.69 12.72 -4.00
C PHE A 49 -2.83 11.92 -4.97
N LYS A 50 -2.66 10.61 -4.73
CA LYS A 50 -1.93 9.73 -5.67
C LYS A 50 -2.61 9.68 -7.03
N ILE A 51 -3.93 9.56 -7.07
CA ILE A 51 -4.69 9.48 -8.33
C ILE A 51 -4.57 10.78 -9.13
N SER A 52 -4.61 11.93 -8.46
CA SER A 52 -4.47 13.25 -9.10
C SER A 52 -3.08 13.44 -9.75
N GLU A 53 -2.04 12.84 -9.18
CA GLU A 53 -0.68 12.90 -9.73
C GLU A 53 -0.52 12.04 -11.01
N PHE A 54 -1.24 10.92 -11.12
CA PHE A 54 -1.26 10.10 -12.34
C PHE A 54 -2.06 10.72 -13.51
N THR A 55 -2.92 11.71 -13.24
CA THR A 55 -3.74 12.37 -14.28
C THR A 55 -3.03 13.51 -15.03
N ASN A 56 -1.79 13.84 -14.67
CA ASN A 56 -0.91 14.69 -15.50
C ASN A 56 0.11 13.80 -16.24
N PRO A 57 -0.13 13.43 -17.51
CA PRO A 57 0.84 12.70 -18.29
C PRO A 57 1.96 13.65 -18.73
N THR A 58 3.03 13.77 -17.94
CA THR A 58 4.32 14.24 -18.46
C THR A 58 5.19 13.00 -18.76
N PRO A 59 5.60 12.77 -20.02
CA PRO A 59 6.34 11.57 -20.38
C PRO A 59 7.81 11.72 -19.97
N SER A 60 8.21 11.11 -18.87
CA SER A 60 9.60 10.99 -18.46
C SER A 60 10.02 9.52 -18.43
N THR A 61 10.71 9.11 -19.49
CA THR A 61 11.59 7.94 -19.53
C THR A 61 12.54 7.98 -18.34
N THR A 62 12.48 7.01 -17.43
CA THR A 62 13.57 6.72 -16.49
C THR A 62 13.55 5.25 -16.13
N THR A 63 14.55 4.58 -16.67
CA THR A 63 15.15 3.31 -16.26
C THR A 63 15.06 3.07 -14.75
N LYS A 64 14.41 1.98 -14.36
CA LYS A 64 14.51 1.34 -13.04
C LYS A 64 14.96 -0.10 -13.33
N LEU A 65 16.25 -0.34 -13.53
CA LEU A 65 17.20 -0.77 -12.49
C LEU A 65 16.57 -1.80 -11.56
N GLU A 66 16.89 -3.05 -11.89
CA GLU A 66 16.56 -4.30 -11.21
C GLU A 66 16.70 -4.24 -9.69
N ASP A 67 15.63 -4.63 -9.00
CA ASP A 67 15.67 -5.33 -7.72
C ASP A 67 14.35 -6.12 -7.59
N TYR A 68 14.32 -7.30 -8.21
CA TYR A 68 13.31 -8.31 -7.94
C TYR A 68 13.99 -9.68 -7.99
N ASP A 69 14.17 -10.27 -6.81
CA ASP A 69 14.43 -11.68 -6.63
C ASP A 69 13.13 -12.43 -6.97
N GLU A 70 12.87 -12.59 -8.27
CA GLU A 70 11.66 -13.25 -8.79
C GLU A 70 12.00 -14.72 -9.05
N PRO A 71 11.27 -15.70 -8.44
CA PRO A 71 11.54 -17.11 -8.65
C PRO A 71 11.41 -17.46 -10.13
N GLU A 72 12.36 -18.25 -10.64
CA GLU A 72 12.54 -18.65 -12.03
C GLU A 72 11.28 -19.31 -12.63
N TYR A 73 10.29 -18.49 -12.99
CA TYR A 73 9.17 -18.92 -13.80
C TYR A 73 9.66 -18.95 -15.24
N SER A 74 9.75 -20.17 -15.78
CA SER A 74 10.05 -20.45 -17.17
C SER A 74 9.06 -19.66 -18.04
N LYS A 75 9.51 -18.53 -18.59
CA LYS A 75 8.72 -17.73 -19.51
C LYS A 75 8.45 -18.65 -20.71
N PRO A 76 7.18 -19.02 -21.03
CA PRO A 76 6.93 -19.80 -22.23
C PRO A 76 7.38 -18.95 -23.42
N VAL A 77 8.42 -19.43 -24.13
CA VAL A 77 8.91 -18.78 -25.33
C VAL A 77 7.83 -18.94 -26.39
N ALA A 78 6.98 -17.90 -26.52
CA ALA A 78 6.00 -17.86 -27.57
C ALA A 78 6.74 -18.05 -28.92
N PRO A 79 6.32 -19.02 -29.75
CA PRO A 79 6.96 -19.23 -31.04
C PRO A 79 6.87 -17.95 -31.84
N LYS A 80 8.00 -17.46 -32.34
CA LYS A 80 8.06 -16.25 -33.16
C LYS A 80 7.14 -16.45 -34.36
N PHE A 81 6.04 -15.69 -34.36
CA PHE A 81 5.12 -15.60 -35.49
C PHE A 81 5.85 -14.90 -36.62
N THR A 82 6.33 -15.66 -37.60
CA THR A 82 6.74 -15.08 -38.87
C THR A 82 5.47 -14.83 -39.68
N PRO A 83 5.08 -13.57 -39.91
CA PRO A 83 3.93 -13.31 -40.77
C PRO A 83 4.22 -13.87 -42.17
N PRO A 84 3.25 -14.53 -42.82
CA PRO A 84 3.42 -14.98 -44.19
C PRO A 84 3.78 -13.77 -45.06
N PRO A 85 4.72 -13.88 -46.02
CA PRO A 85 5.05 -12.80 -46.92
C PRO A 85 3.75 -12.34 -47.58
N ALA A 86 3.45 -11.04 -47.46
CA ALA A 86 2.27 -10.45 -48.06
C ALA A 86 2.23 -10.88 -49.52
N LYS A 87 1.18 -11.63 -49.90
CA LYS A 87 0.92 -11.96 -51.30
C LYS A 87 0.95 -10.64 -52.06
N ALA A 88 1.91 -10.51 -52.97
CA ALA A 88 1.85 -9.46 -53.99
C ALA A 88 0.56 -9.69 -54.77
N THR A 89 -0.44 -8.84 -54.49
CA THR A 89 -1.69 -8.73 -55.22
C THR A 89 -1.61 -7.45 -56.03
N GLY A 90 -1.90 -7.54 -57.34
CA GLY A 90 -1.94 -6.44 -58.29
C GLY A 90 -0.78 -6.52 -59.29
N GLU A 91 -0.94 -7.14 -60.45
CA GLU A 91 -1.49 -6.49 -61.67
C GLU A 91 -0.45 -5.56 -62.32
N GLU A 92 0.41 -6.10 -63.19
CA GLU A 92 0.34 -6.04 -64.67
C GLU A 92 1.26 -7.11 -65.29
#